data_AF-A0A9W6LHW7-F1
#
_entry.id   AF-A0A9W6LHW7-F1
#
_cell.length_a   1.000
_cell.length_b   1.000
_cell.length_c   1.000
_cell.angle_alpha   90.00
_cell.angle_beta   90.00
_cell.angle_gamma   90.00
#
_symmetry.space_group_name_H-M   'P 1'
#
loop_
_entity.id
_entity.type
_entity.pdbx_description
1 polymer ?
#
loop_
_entity_poly.entity_id
_entity_poly.type
_entity_poly.pdbx_seq_one_letter_code
_entity_poly.pdbx_strand_id
1 'polypeptide(L)'
;MAPSTLTGMSEPSEFTRFPNVTFVEGETSDSVIYSPGGPADTHLREVFTAHGLEGSGYDWQSAVHAALLERASLLERFSFDCEAGMFCAYGTDREALGEVATTLESLIERPVQLVEALAVAAEHDLFD
;
A
#
# COMPACT_ATOMS: atom_id res chain seq x y z
N MET A 1 25.33 -33.24 25.18
CA MET A 1 23.85 -33.30 25.27
C MET A 1 23.41 -32.08 26.06
N ALA A 2 22.58 -31.15 25.62
CA ALA A 2 21.95 -30.79 24.35
C ALA A 2 21.78 -29.25 24.40
N PRO A 3 21.60 -28.55 23.27
CA PRO A 3 21.27 -27.12 23.29
C PRO A 3 19.78 -26.95 23.62
N SER A 4 19.45 -26.04 24.54
CA SER A 4 18.07 -25.60 24.73
C SER A 4 17.86 -24.32 23.95
N THR A 5 17.07 -24.46 22.89
CA THR A 5 16.54 -23.41 22.01
C THR A 5 15.94 -22.27 22.82
N LEU A 6 16.57 -21.11 22.79
CA LEU A 6 15.92 -19.85 23.16
C LEU A 6 15.13 -19.40 21.93
N THR A 7 13.82 -19.42 22.10
CA THR A 7 12.80 -18.90 21.20
C THR A 7 13.26 -17.56 20.59
N GLY A 8 13.25 -17.49 19.25
CA GLY A 8 13.51 -16.26 18.54
C GLY A 8 12.45 -15.24 18.95
N MET A 9 12.83 -14.23 19.72
CA MET A 9 12.06 -13.00 19.79
C MET A 9 12.30 -12.33 18.45
N SER A 10 11.38 -12.52 17.49
CA SER A 10 11.42 -11.77 16.24
C SER A 10 11.46 -10.29 16.59
N GLU A 11 12.49 -9.60 16.12
CA GLU A 11 12.56 -8.14 16.20
C GLU A 11 11.26 -7.57 15.61
N PRO A 12 10.70 -6.49 16.19
CA PRO A 12 9.49 -5.89 15.65
C PRO A 12 9.78 -5.52 14.19
N SER A 13 8.94 -6.04 13.30
CA SER A 13 9.03 -5.78 11.88
C SER A 13 9.15 -4.26 11.64
N GLU A 14 10.03 -3.84 10.74
CA GLU A 14 10.20 -2.43 10.37
C GLU A 14 8.88 -1.78 9.91
N PHE A 15 7.90 -2.61 9.53
CA PHE A 15 6.57 -2.21 9.11
C PHE A 15 5.65 -1.83 10.28
N THR A 16 6.03 -2.12 11.52
CA THR A 16 5.27 -1.71 12.72
C THR A 16 5.20 -0.20 12.91
N ARG A 17 6.01 0.57 12.17
CA ARG A 17 5.96 2.04 12.15
C ARG A 17 4.78 2.60 11.35
N PHE A 18 4.10 1.77 10.56
CA PHE A 18 2.98 2.18 9.70
C PHE A 18 1.65 1.87 10.42
N PRO A 19 0.90 2.88 10.88
CA PRO A 19 -0.28 2.66 11.72
C PRO A 19 -1.52 2.13 10.97
N ASN A 20 -1.61 2.33 9.66
CA ASN A 20 -2.77 1.98 8.85
C ASN A 20 -2.54 0.76 7.96
N VAL A 21 -1.27 0.41 7.72
CA VAL A 21 -0.88 -0.70 6.85
C VAL A 21 -0.57 -1.96 7.67
N THR A 22 -1.02 -3.11 7.18
CA THR A 22 -0.67 -4.42 7.72
C THR A 22 0.37 -5.10 6.84
N PHE A 23 1.50 -5.49 7.42
CA PHE A 23 2.47 -6.36 6.76
C PHE A 23 2.19 -7.83 7.10
N VAL A 24 2.14 -8.68 6.08
CA VAL A 24 1.87 -10.11 6.22
C VAL A 24 3.05 -10.88 5.63
N GLU A 25 3.70 -11.69 6.48
CA GLU A 25 4.75 -12.60 6.02
C GLU A 25 4.12 -13.88 5.46
N GLY A 26 4.46 -14.22 4.22
CA GLY A 26 3.98 -15.42 3.55
C GLY A 26 5.09 -16.43 3.30
N GLU A 27 4.72 -17.65 2.89
CA GLU A 27 5.71 -18.70 2.61
C GLU A 27 6.52 -18.43 1.32
N THR A 28 5.91 -17.77 0.34
CA THR A 28 6.52 -17.50 -0.99
C THR A 28 6.72 -16.02 -1.29
N SER A 29 5.91 -15.15 -0.69
CA SER A 29 5.97 -13.70 -0.84
C SER A 29 5.38 -13.06 0.41
N ASP A 30 5.85 -11.87 0.72
CA ASP A 30 5.24 -11.01 1.74
C ASP A 30 4.25 -10.05 1.09
N SER A 31 3.36 -9.48 1.89
CA SER A 31 2.33 -8.56 1.43
C SER A 31 2.18 -7.33 2.32
N VAL A 32 1.87 -6.21 1.69
CA VAL A 32 1.41 -4.96 2.28
C VAL A 32 -0.08 -4.83 1.98
N ILE A 33 -0.88 -4.84 3.04
CA ILE A 33 -2.35 -4.83 2.97
C ILE A 33 -2.88 -3.56 3.63
N TYR A 34 -3.85 -2.94 2.98
CA TYR A 34 -4.63 -1.84 3.53
C TYR A 34 -6.12 -2.09 3.26
N SER A 35 -6.98 -1.75 4.24
CA SER A 35 -8.43 -1.95 4.16
C SER A 35 -9.12 -0.58 4.06
N PRO A 36 -9.56 -0.17 2.86
CA PRO A 36 -10.25 1.11 2.65
C PRO A 36 -11.62 1.17 3.32
N GLY A 37 -12.14 2.38 3.51
CA GLY A 37 -13.43 2.64 4.15
C GLY A 37 -13.39 2.62 5.68
N GLY A 38 -12.20 2.72 6.26
CA GLY A 38 -11.98 2.76 7.69
C GLY A 38 -11.97 4.20 8.25
N PRO A 39 -11.66 4.33 9.55
CA PRO A 39 -11.45 5.65 10.17
C PRO A 39 -10.26 6.42 9.59
N ALA A 40 -9.29 5.71 9.02
CA ALA A 40 -8.05 6.27 8.49
C ALA A 40 -8.24 7.09 7.20
N ASP A 41 -9.27 6.78 6.40
CA ASP A 41 -9.50 7.39 5.09
C ASP A 41 -10.93 7.94 4.90
N THR A 42 -11.78 7.87 5.92
CA THR A 42 -13.14 8.44 5.86
C THR A 42 -13.13 9.92 5.42
N HIS A 43 -12.12 10.71 5.83
CA HIS A 43 -11.98 12.11 5.42
C HIS A 43 -11.53 12.31 3.97
N LEU A 44 -11.04 11.26 3.31
CA LEU A 44 -10.56 11.27 1.92
C LEU A 44 -11.65 10.90 0.91
N ARG A 45 -12.83 10.47 1.37
CA ARG A 45 -13.92 10.04 0.48
C ARG A 45 -14.35 11.10 -0.53
N GLU A 46 -14.31 12.38 -0.14
CA GLU A 46 -14.62 13.49 -1.06
C GLU A 46 -13.55 13.66 -2.14
N VAL A 47 -12.29 13.33 -1.85
CA VAL A 47 -11.20 13.34 -2.82
C VAL A 47 -11.47 12.30 -3.91
N PHE A 48 -11.75 11.04 -3.53
CA PHE A 48 -12.12 9.99 -4.49
C PHE A 48 -13.38 10.33 -5.29
N THR A 49 -14.42 10.84 -4.61
CA THR A 49 -15.69 11.21 -5.26
C THR A 49 -15.50 12.28 -6.33
N ALA A 50 -14.59 13.23 -6.14
CA ALA A 50 -14.27 14.26 -7.13
C ALA A 50 -13.69 13.69 -8.43
N HIS A 51 -13.10 12.50 -8.38
CA HIS A 51 -12.61 11.74 -9.53
C HIS A 51 -13.60 10.67 -10.03
N GLY A 52 -14.81 10.60 -9.44
CA GLY A 52 -15.80 9.58 -9.79
C GLY A 52 -15.51 8.20 -9.20
N LEU A 53 -14.64 8.12 -8.18
CA LEU A 53 -14.17 6.89 -7.56
C LEU A 53 -14.83 6.66 -6.20
N GLU A 54 -14.84 5.42 -5.74
CA GLU A 54 -15.46 5.02 -4.47
C GLU A 54 -14.49 5.12 -3.28
N GLY A 55 -13.19 5.09 -3.55
CA GLY A 55 -12.15 4.88 -2.54
C GLY A 55 -11.91 3.39 -2.25
N SER A 56 -12.14 2.53 -3.23
CA SER A 56 -11.95 1.09 -3.19
C SER A 56 -10.47 0.69 -3.25
N GLY A 57 -10.14 -0.59 -3.03
CA GLY A 57 -8.75 -1.06 -3.16
C GLY A 57 -8.15 -0.84 -4.55
N TYR A 58 -8.96 -0.89 -5.63
CA TYR A 58 -8.53 -0.55 -6.99
C TYR A 58 -8.22 0.94 -7.15
N ASP A 59 -8.98 1.81 -6.48
CA ASP A 59 -8.72 3.26 -6.50
C ASP A 59 -7.41 3.58 -5.78
N TRP A 60 -7.16 2.91 -4.64
CA TRP A 60 -5.89 2.99 -3.93
C TRP A 60 -4.73 2.41 -4.74
N GLN A 61 -4.94 1.32 -5.49
CA GLN A 61 -3.95 0.78 -6.42
C GLN A 61 -3.53 1.83 -7.44
N SER A 62 -4.53 2.48 -8.07
CA SER A 62 -4.31 3.51 -9.08
C SER A 62 -3.53 4.69 -8.51
N ALA A 63 -3.89 5.15 -7.31
CA ALA A 63 -3.18 6.23 -6.62
C ALA A 63 -1.73 5.86 -6.26
N VAL A 64 -1.50 4.67 -5.71
CA VAL A 64 -0.15 4.20 -5.36
C VAL A 64 0.71 4.00 -6.61
N HIS A 65 0.16 3.39 -7.67
CA HIS A 65 0.86 3.23 -8.94
C HIS A 65 1.27 4.61 -9.48
N ALA A 66 0.33 5.55 -9.57
CA ALA A 66 0.60 6.91 -10.03
C ALA A 66 1.68 7.63 -9.21
N ALA A 67 1.62 7.52 -7.87
CA ALA A 67 2.64 8.10 -6.98
C ALA A 67 4.04 7.48 -7.14
N LEU A 68 4.12 6.28 -7.74
CA LEU A 68 5.36 5.55 -7.99
C LEU A 68 5.77 5.55 -9.47
N LEU A 69 5.04 6.23 -10.35
CA LEU A 69 5.20 6.10 -11.80
C LEU A 69 6.61 6.47 -12.29
N GLU A 70 7.20 7.53 -11.72
CA GLU A 70 8.57 7.97 -12.02
C GLU A 70 9.65 7.00 -11.49
N ARG A 71 9.26 6.01 -10.69
CA ARG A 71 10.11 4.96 -10.13
C ARG A 71 9.79 3.61 -10.78
N ALA A 72 9.80 3.54 -12.11
CA ALA A 72 9.45 2.32 -12.86
C ALA A 72 10.19 1.06 -12.37
N SER A 73 11.49 1.14 -12.07
CA SER A 73 12.27 0.01 -11.55
C SER A 73 11.82 -0.49 -10.17
N LEU A 74 11.11 0.34 -9.40
CA LEU A 74 10.49 -0.05 -8.13
C LEU A 74 9.16 -0.78 -8.39
N LEU A 75 8.35 -0.30 -9.34
CA LEU A 75 7.09 -0.94 -9.73
C LEU A 75 7.28 -2.37 -10.27
N GLU A 76 8.45 -2.67 -10.85
CA GLU A 76 8.80 -4.03 -11.32
C GLU A 76 9.16 -5.02 -10.19
N ARG A 77 9.32 -4.56 -8.93
CA ARG A 77 9.78 -5.38 -7.80
C ARG A 77 8.65 -5.98 -6.97
N PHE A 78 7.40 -5.63 -7.26
CA PHE A 78 6.21 -6.15 -6.59
C PHE A 78 5.05 -6.25 -7.58
N SER A 79 3.92 -6.79 -7.13
CA SER A 79 2.69 -6.85 -7.91
C SER A 79 1.50 -6.45 -7.05
N PHE A 80 0.42 -6.02 -7.68
CA PHE A 80 -0.83 -5.72 -6.99
C PHE A 80 -1.82 -6.89 -7.15
N ASP A 81 -2.64 -7.11 -6.12
CA ASP A 81 -3.78 -8.02 -6.13
C ASP A 81 -4.93 -7.38 -5.34
N CYS A 82 -5.29 -6.16 -5.73
CA CYS A 82 -6.29 -5.38 -5.02
C CYS A 82 -7.70 -5.90 -5.32
N GLU A 83 -8.58 -5.70 -4.36
CA GLU A 83 -10.01 -5.96 -4.46
C GLU A 83 -10.78 -4.73 -3.95
N ALA A 84 -12.09 -4.65 -4.19
CA ALA A 84 -12.88 -3.48 -3.81
C ALA A 84 -12.72 -3.10 -2.32
N GLY A 85 -12.62 -4.09 -1.43
CA GLY A 85 -12.45 -3.89 0.02
C GLY A 85 -11.01 -3.95 0.54
N MET A 86 -10.01 -4.12 -0.34
CA MET A 86 -8.64 -4.39 0.07
C MET A 86 -7.64 -3.93 -0.97
N PHE A 87 -6.74 -3.03 -0.58
CA PHE A 87 -5.49 -2.85 -1.31
C PHE A 87 -4.52 -3.97 -0.91
N CYS A 88 -3.84 -4.57 -1.89
CA CYS A 88 -2.79 -5.55 -1.66
C CYS A 88 -1.64 -5.32 -2.65
N ALA A 89 -0.43 -5.15 -2.13
CA ALA A 89 0.81 -5.27 -2.88
C ALA A 89 1.63 -6.42 -2.29
N TYR A 90 2.17 -7.29 -3.13
CA TYR A 90 2.91 -8.47 -2.69
C TYR A 90 4.18 -8.68 -3.51
N GLY A 91 5.17 -9.35 -2.90
CA GLY A 91 6.44 -9.62 -3.55
C GLY A 91 7.46 -10.25 -2.60
N THR A 92 8.62 -10.61 -3.15
CA THR A 92 9.76 -11.10 -2.36
C THR A 92 10.71 -9.99 -1.92
N ASP A 93 10.48 -8.77 -2.40
CA ASP A 93 11.33 -7.62 -2.16
C ASP A 93 10.76 -6.74 -1.04
N ARG A 94 11.24 -6.97 0.18
CA ARG A 94 10.77 -6.24 1.37
C ARG A 94 11.06 -4.75 1.31
N GLU A 95 12.15 -4.33 0.66
CA GLU A 95 12.46 -2.91 0.49
C GLU A 95 11.41 -2.25 -0.40
N ALA A 96 11.04 -2.91 -1.51
CA ALA A 96 10.00 -2.41 -2.39
C ALA A 96 8.62 -2.33 -1.70
N LEU A 97 8.27 -3.35 -0.91
CA LEU A 97 7.06 -3.32 -0.09
C LEU A 97 7.09 -2.21 0.96
N GLY A 98 8.26 -1.91 1.52
CA GLY A 98 8.47 -0.76 2.43
C GLY A 98 8.16 0.58 1.77
N GLU A 99 8.53 0.75 0.51
CA GLU A 99 8.19 1.94 -0.28
C GLU A 99 6.69 2.02 -0.58
N VAL A 100 6.02 0.89 -0.83
CA VAL A 100 4.55 0.85 -0.98
C VAL A 100 3.86 1.29 0.31
N ALA A 101 4.25 0.72 1.46
CA ALA A 101 3.70 1.09 2.75
C ALA A 101 3.92 2.57 3.09
N THR A 102 5.13 3.08 2.82
CA THR A 102 5.45 4.51 3.01
C THR A 102 4.60 5.42 2.12
N THR A 103 4.37 5.00 0.88
CA THR A 103 3.54 5.75 -0.07
C THR A 103 2.09 5.77 0.38
N LEU A 104 1.51 4.62 0.75
CA LEU A 104 0.16 4.52 1.29
C LEU A 104 -0.06 5.45 2.48
N GLU A 105 0.81 5.37 3.48
CA GLU A 105 0.71 6.22 4.69
C GLU A 105 0.77 7.71 4.35
N SER A 106 1.62 8.09 3.39
CA SER A 106 1.73 9.48 2.94
C SER A 106 0.44 9.97 2.26
N LEU A 107 -0.18 9.13 1.42
CA LEU A 107 -1.45 9.42 0.76
C LEU A 107 -2.62 9.51 1.75
N ILE A 108 -2.64 8.64 2.76
CA ILE A 108 -3.64 8.66 3.85
C ILE A 108 -3.50 9.94 4.68
N GLU A 109 -2.27 10.31 5.06
CA GLU A 109 -1.99 11.48 5.90
C GLU A 109 -2.26 12.79 5.16
N ARG A 110 -2.02 12.85 3.84
CA ARG A 110 -1.94 14.10 3.08
C ARG A 110 -2.92 14.11 1.90
N PRO A 111 -4.13 14.68 2.07
CA PRO A 111 -5.12 14.77 0.99
C PRO A 111 -4.61 15.40 -0.30
N VAL A 112 -3.69 16.37 -0.20
CA VAL A 112 -3.07 17.02 -1.37
C VAL A 112 -2.29 16.02 -2.22
N GLN A 113 -1.53 15.11 -1.60
CA GLN A 113 -0.78 14.10 -2.34
C GLN A 113 -1.71 13.07 -2.98
N LEU A 114 -2.82 12.73 -2.33
CA LEU A 114 -3.84 11.88 -2.92
C LEU A 114 -4.49 12.54 -4.15
N VAL A 115 -4.83 13.84 -4.07
CA VAL A 115 -5.35 14.58 -5.24
C VAL A 115 -4.36 14.56 -6.39
N GLU A 116 -3.08 14.84 -6.12
CA GLU A 116 -2.02 14.80 -7.14
C GLU A 116 -1.88 13.40 -7.75
N ALA A 117 -1.85 12.36 -6.93
CA ALA A 117 -1.76 10.98 -7.39
C ALA A 117 -2.96 10.57 -8.25
N LEU A 118 -4.19 10.94 -7.87
CA LEU A 118 -5.39 10.65 -8.66
C LEU A 118 -5.45 11.44 -9.96
N ALA A 119 -4.96 12.68 -9.98
CA ALA A 119 -4.82 13.44 -11.23
C ALA A 119 -3.86 12.73 -12.19
N VAL A 120 -2.68 12.32 -11.71
CA VAL A 120 -1.71 11.55 -12.51
C VAL A 120 -2.31 10.23 -12.97
N ALA A 121 -3.03 9.52 -12.10
CA ALA A 121 -3.70 8.28 -12.47
C ALA A 121 -4.70 8.48 -13.63
N ALA A 122 -5.47 9.57 -13.60
CA ALA A 122 -6.40 9.93 -14.66
C ALA A 122 -5.67 10.27 -15.98
N GLU A 123 -4.56 11.02 -15.92
CA GLU A 123 -3.77 11.41 -17.09
C GLU A 123 -3.10 10.21 -17.78
N HIS A 124 -2.85 9.13 -17.04
CA HIS A 124 -2.18 7.92 -17.51
C HIS A 124 -3.13 6.72 -17.71
N ASP A 125 -4.45 6.94 -17.66
CA ASP A 125 -5.47 5.89 -17.82
C ASP A 125 -5.25 4.69 -16.87
N LEU A 126 -4.90 4.97 -15.60
CA LEU A 126 -4.58 3.94 -14.60
C LEU A 126 -5.79 3.44 -13.80
N PHE A 127 -6.98 4.01 -13.99
CA PHE A 127 -8.20 3.53 -13.36
C PHE A 127 -8.71 2.25 -14.04
N ASP A 128 -9.09 1.25 -13.25
CA ASP A 128 -9.69 -0.03 -13.71
C ASP A 128 -11.23 0.08 -13.84
#